data_AF-A0A4U7DCQ7-F1
#
_entry.id   AF-A0A4U7DCQ7-F1
#
_cell.length_a   1.000
_cell.length_b   1.000
_cell.length_c   1.000
_cell.angle_alpha   90.00
_cell.angle_beta   90.00
_cell.angle_gamma   90.00
#
_symmetry.space_group_name_H-M   'P 1'
#
loop_
_entity.id
_entity.type
_entity.pdbx_description
1 polymer ?
#
loop_
_entity_poly.entity_id
_entity_poly.type
_entity_poly.pdbx_seq_one_letter_code
_entity_poly.pdbx_strand_id
1 'polypeptide(L)'
;ISIGCLMAFSSGTSNIANAIAPLVALDGVEMTPMILLGSAAVAVGAFTIARRTLDTLGNDITDLPLTAAIVVAVVSSGIVISLSAVGIPASFVIIATMSIVGLGWGRATRTVTVRQ
;
A
#
# COMPACT_ATOMS: atom_id res chain seq x y z
N ILE A 1 5.81 8.09 11.47
CA ILE A 1 4.55 7.62 12.09
C ILE A 1 3.36 8.04 11.23
N SER A 2 3.09 9.34 11.07
CA SER A 2 1.94 9.85 10.29
C SER A 2 1.87 9.29 8.86
N ILE A 3 3.01 9.17 8.18
CA ILE A 3 3.07 8.60 6.82
C ILE A 3 2.74 7.10 6.79
N GLY A 4 3.12 6.37 7.83
CA GLY A 4 2.80 4.95 7.97
C GLY A 4 1.31 4.74 8.21
N CYS A 5 0.69 5.62 9.00
CA CYS A 5 -0.76 5.63 9.18
C CYS A 5 -1.50 5.93 7.88
N LEU A 6 -1.02 6.91 7.10
CA LEU A 6 -1.59 7.24 5.79
C LEU A 6 -1.51 6.06 4.82
N MET A 7 -0.35 5.39 4.77
CA MET A 7 -0.15 4.21 3.93
C MET A 7 -1.03 3.03 4.38
N ALA A 8 -1.15 2.80 5.70
CA ALA A 8 -2.04 1.78 6.23
C ALA A 8 -3.50 2.04 5.87
N PHE A 9 -3.95 3.30 5.98
CA PHE A 9 -5.29 3.71 5.57
C PHE A 9 -5.50 3.46 4.07
N SER A 10 -4.57 3.94 3.24
CA SER A 10 -4.63 3.78 1.79
C SER A 10 -4.61 2.31 1.33
N SER A 11 -3.82 1.46 1.97
CA SER A 11 -3.80 0.02 1.72
C SER A 11 -5.13 -0.64 2.13
N GLY A 12 -5.68 -0.21 3.28
CA GLY A 12 -6.97 -0.67 3.77
C GLY A 12 -8.12 -0.37 2.80
N THR A 13 -8.23 0.87 2.29
CA THR A 13 -9.30 1.25 1.36
C THR A 13 -9.24 0.48 0.03
N SER A 14 -8.04 0.24 -0.48
CA SER A 14 -7.82 -0.52 -1.73
C SER A 14 -8.16 -2.00 -1.59
N ASN A 15 -7.91 -2.60 -0.43
CA ASN A 15 -8.03 -4.05 -0.26
C ASN A 15 -9.35 -4.50 0.38
N ILE A 16 -10.00 -3.65 1.18
CA ILE A 16 -11.26 -4.00 1.86
C ILE A 16 -12.39 -4.27 0.86
N ALA A 17 -12.45 -3.49 -0.23
CA ALA A 17 -13.44 -3.66 -1.29
C ALA A 17 -13.32 -5.06 -1.93
N ASN A 18 -12.09 -5.51 -2.20
CA ASN A 18 -11.83 -6.84 -2.77
C ASN A 18 -12.20 -7.97 -1.80
N ALA A 19 -12.00 -7.77 -0.50
CA ALA A 19 -12.31 -8.76 0.53
C ALA A 19 -13.83 -8.94 0.76
N ILE A 20 -14.59 -7.84 0.74
CA ILE A 20 -16.03 -7.88 1.01
C ILE A 20 -16.88 -8.07 -0.24
N ALA A 21 -16.38 -7.74 -1.44
CA ALA A 21 -17.13 -7.80 -2.70
C ALA A 21 -17.88 -9.14 -2.91
N PRO A 22 -17.28 -10.33 -2.66
CA PRO A 22 -17.99 -11.60 -2.79
C PRO A 22 -19.10 -11.78 -1.74
N LEU A 23 -18.91 -11.24 -0.54
CA LEU A 23 -19.85 -11.37 0.57
C LEU A 23 -21.08 -10.47 0.39
N VAL A 24 -20.88 -9.26 -0.13
CA VAL A 24 -21.96 -8.30 -0.40
C VAL A 24 -22.71 -8.59 -1.72
N ALA A 25 -22.20 -9.51 -2.54
CA ALA A 25 -22.87 -10.01 -3.74
C ALA A 25 -23.99 -11.03 -3.42
N LEU A 26 -24.13 -11.44 -2.16
CA LEU A 26 -25.20 -12.32 -1.69
C LEU A 26 -26.44 -11.49 -1.33
N ASP A 27 -27.63 -11.96 -1.71
CA ASP A 27 -28.88 -11.29 -1.36
C ASP A 27 -29.07 -11.18 0.16
N GLY A 28 -29.43 -9.99 0.64
CA GLY A 28 -29.76 -9.73 2.06
C GLY A 28 -28.58 -9.32 2.94
N VAL A 29 -27.40 -9.06 2.38
CA VAL A 29 -26.21 -8.62 3.14
C VAL A 29 -25.99 -7.12 3.03
N GLU A 30 -26.01 -6.41 4.16
CA GLU A 30 -25.66 -4.99 4.21
C GLU A 30 -24.14 -4.74 4.10
N MET A 31 -23.76 -3.67 3.40
CA MET A 31 -22.36 -3.30 3.14
C MET A 31 -21.62 -2.89 4.42
N THR A 32 -22.25 -2.08 5.28
CA THR A 32 -21.64 -1.50 6.49
C THR A 32 -21.12 -2.56 7.48
N PRO A 33 -21.90 -3.58 7.88
CA PRO A 33 -21.40 -4.62 8.78
C PRO A 33 -20.29 -5.47 8.15
N MET A 34 -20.31 -5.69 6.83
CA MET A 34 -19.25 -6.41 6.14
C MET A 34 -17.93 -5.64 6.10
N ILE A 35 -17.96 -4.31 5.94
CA ILE A 35 -16.77 -3.45 6.04
C ILE A 35 -16.17 -3.55 7.45
N LEU A 36 -17.01 -3.50 8.50
CA LEU A 36 -16.57 -3.65 9.89
C LEU A 36 -15.95 -5.02 10.16
N LEU A 37 -16.58 -6.09 9.67
CA LEU A 37 -16.04 -7.45 9.79
C LEU A 37 -14.69 -7.59 9.06
N GLY A 38 -14.61 -7.12 7.80
CA GLY A 38 -13.39 -7.19 7.01
C GLY A 38 -12.26 -6.37 7.60
N SER A 39 -12.54 -5.16 8.11
CA SER A 39 -11.53 -4.32 8.77
C SER A 39 -11.01 -4.94 10.07
N ALA A 40 -11.88 -5.55 10.88
CA ALA A 40 -11.46 -6.31 12.06
C ALA A 40 -10.57 -7.51 11.68
N ALA A 41 -10.95 -8.26 10.65
CA ALA A 41 -10.15 -9.38 10.14
C ALA A 41 -8.77 -8.91 9.63
N VAL A 42 -8.71 -7.79 8.88
CA VAL A 42 -7.46 -7.17 8.43
C VAL A 42 -6.60 -6.74 9.62
N ALA A 43 -7.19 -6.15 10.66
CA ALA A 43 -6.46 -5.77 11.87
C ALA A 43 -5.83 -7.01 12.54
N VAL A 44 -6.59 -8.09 12.70
CA VAL A 44 -6.07 -9.36 13.25
C VAL A 44 -4.96 -9.94 12.36
N GLY A 45 -5.13 -9.94 11.05
CA GLY A 45 -4.11 -10.39 10.09
C GLY A 45 -2.82 -9.56 10.17
N ALA A 46 -2.96 -8.23 10.33
CA ALA A 46 -1.84 -7.32 10.49
C ALA A 46 -1.04 -7.62 11.77
N PHE A 47 -1.70 -7.92 12.88
CA PHE A 47 -1.01 -8.29 14.12
C PHE A 47 -0.40 -9.69 14.09
N THR A 48 -0.99 -10.64 13.37
CA THR A 48 -0.56 -12.05 13.42
C THR A 48 0.51 -12.37 12.38
N ILE A 49 0.25 -12.07 11.10
CA ILE A 49 1.03 -12.61 9.96
C ILE A 49 1.97 -11.56 9.34
N ALA A 50 1.68 -10.26 9.48
CA ALA A 50 2.41 -9.22 8.75
C ALA A 50 3.90 -9.10 9.09
N ARG A 51 4.34 -9.59 10.27
CA ARG A 51 5.76 -9.56 10.68
C ARG A 51 6.70 -10.16 9.62
N ARG A 52 6.38 -11.35 9.09
CA ARG A 52 7.21 -12.01 8.07
C ARG A 52 7.26 -11.24 6.75
N THR A 53 6.20 -10.53 6.40
CA THR A 53 6.14 -9.70 5.17
C THR A 53 6.86 -8.37 5.34
N LEU A 54 6.82 -7.78 6.54
CA LEU A 54 7.56 -6.57 6.86
C LEU A 54 9.07 -6.82 6.88
N ASP A 55 9.50 -7.98 7.39
CA ASP A 55 10.91 -8.37 7.41
C ASP A 55 11.48 -8.50 5.98
N THR A 56 10.71 -9.04 5.02
CA THR A 56 11.16 -9.18 3.63
C THR A 56 11.03 -7.87 2.83
N LEU A 57 9.96 -7.08 3.03
CA LEU A 57 9.83 -5.76 2.39
C LEU A 57 10.90 -4.78 2.88
N GLY A 58 11.27 -4.85 4.15
CA GLY A 58 12.27 -3.98 4.76
C GLY A 58 13.72 -4.34 4.45
N ASN A 59 14.04 -5.65 4.40
CA ASN A 59 15.42 -6.10 4.22
C ASN A 59 15.75 -6.54 2.79
N ASP A 60 14.81 -7.14 2.04
CA ASP A 60 15.12 -7.79 0.75
C ASP A 60 14.80 -6.92 -0.47
N ILE A 61 13.83 -6.00 -0.38
CA ILE A 61 13.38 -5.22 -1.54
C ILE A 61 14.26 -4.00 -1.81
N THR A 62 14.73 -3.29 -0.77
CA THR A 62 15.67 -2.17 -0.95
C THR A 62 16.20 -1.63 0.38
N ASP A 63 17.52 -1.44 0.49
CA ASP A 63 18.15 -0.68 1.58
C ASP A 63 17.94 0.84 1.34
N LEU A 64 16.69 1.30 1.52
CA LEU A 64 16.30 2.69 1.24
C LEU A 64 16.50 3.55 2.49
N PRO A 65 17.22 4.68 2.38
CA PRO A 65 17.25 5.66 3.46
C PRO A 65 15.82 6.14 3.76
N LEU A 66 15.53 6.43 5.03
CA LEU A 66 14.19 6.80 5.52
C LEU A 66 13.48 7.85 4.66
N THR A 67 14.23 8.83 4.13
CA THR A 67 13.72 9.84 3.21
C THR A 67 13.13 9.27 1.92
N ALA A 68 13.76 8.25 1.35
CA ALA A 68 13.29 7.59 0.15
C ALA A 68 12.01 6.77 0.42
N ALA A 69 11.95 6.06 1.55
CA ALA A 69 10.75 5.35 1.99
C ALA A 69 9.57 6.31 2.22
N ILE A 70 9.81 7.50 2.79
CA ILE A 70 8.76 8.53 2.96
C ILE A 70 8.24 9.02 1.60
N VAL A 71 9.12 9.24 0.61
CA VAL A 71 8.69 9.67 -0.73
C VAL A 71 7.81 8.61 -1.40
N VAL A 72 8.25 7.35 -1.38
CA VAL A 72 7.43 6.22 -1.87
C VAL A 72 6.08 6.20 -1.17
N ALA A 73 6.08 6.33 0.16
CA ALA A 73 4.88 6.29 0.97
C ALA A 73 3.87 7.39 0.61
N VAL A 74 4.35 8.63 0.47
CA VAL A 74 3.51 9.78 0.12
C VAL A 74 2.91 9.61 -1.27
N VAL A 75 3.74 9.23 -2.25
CA VAL A 75 3.32 9.12 -3.65
C VAL A 75 2.34 7.98 -3.82
N SER A 76 2.66 6.79 -3.30
CA SER A 76 1.79 5.61 -3.44
C SER A 76 0.45 5.81 -2.74
N SER A 77 0.46 6.32 -1.51
CA SER A 77 -0.76 6.57 -0.74
C SER A 77 -1.61 7.67 -1.38
N GLY A 78 -0.97 8.74 -1.87
CA GLY A 78 -1.65 9.83 -2.56
C GLY A 78 -2.38 9.35 -3.81
N ILE A 79 -1.71 8.56 -4.65
CA ILE A 79 -2.31 7.98 -5.87
C ILE A 79 -3.49 7.09 -5.52
N VAL A 80 -3.34 6.17 -4.56
CA VAL A 80 -4.41 5.24 -4.21
C VAL A 80 -5.61 5.96 -3.60
N ILE A 81 -5.39 6.94 -2.71
CA ILE A 81 -6.49 7.71 -2.11
C ILE A 81 -7.22 8.51 -3.19
N SER A 82 -6.49 9.15 -4.11
CA SER A 82 -7.12 9.93 -5.19
C SER A 82 -7.86 9.06 -6.20
N LEU A 83 -7.33 7.89 -6.59
CA LEU A 83 -8.06 6.93 -7.44
C LEU A 83 -9.27 6.35 -6.71
N SER A 84 -9.14 6.03 -5.43
CA SER A 84 -10.24 5.53 -4.61
C SER A 84 -11.36 6.55 -4.46
N ALA A 85 -11.04 7.86 -4.39
CA ALA A 85 -12.03 8.93 -4.34
C ALA A 85 -12.82 9.08 -5.65
N VAL A 86 -12.22 8.73 -6.79
CA VAL A 86 -12.88 8.70 -8.12
C VAL A 86 -13.56 7.35 -8.39
N GLY A 87 -13.46 6.39 -7.48
CA GLY A 87 -14.10 5.07 -7.59
C GLY A 87 -13.36 4.08 -8.50
N ILE A 88 -12.10 4.34 -8.81
CA ILE A 88 -11.27 3.45 -9.65
C ILE A 88 -10.56 2.44 -8.73
N PRO A 89 -10.86 1.13 -8.83
CA PRO A 89 -10.15 0.12 -8.06
C PRO A 89 -8.73 -0.06 -8.61
N ALA A 90 -7.74 0.36 -7.82
CA ALA A 90 -6.32 0.21 -8.16
C ALA A 90 -5.60 -0.60 -7.08
N SER A 91 -4.61 -1.39 -7.51
CA SER A 91 -3.82 -2.23 -6.60
C SER A 91 -2.72 -1.42 -5.91
N PHE A 92 -2.84 -1.25 -4.59
CA PHE A 92 -1.81 -0.59 -3.76
C PHE A 92 -0.43 -1.24 -3.93
N VAL A 93 -0.36 -2.57 -4.01
CA VAL A 93 0.91 -3.30 -4.13
C VAL A 93 1.65 -2.92 -5.40
N ILE A 94 0.95 -2.85 -6.54
CA ILE A 94 1.55 -2.48 -7.83
C ILE A 94 2.01 -1.03 -7.81
N ILE A 95 1.22 -0.12 -7.25
CA ILE A 95 1.58 1.30 -7.16
C ILE A 95 2.80 1.48 -6.27
N ALA A 96 2.87 0.78 -5.15
CA ALA A 96 4.00 0.82 -4.23
C ALA A 96 5.27 0.24 -4.86
N THR A 97 5.20 -0.93 -5.51
CA THR A 97 6.38 -1.54 -6.17
C THR A 97 6.88 -0.68 -7.32
N MET A 98 6.00 -0.13 -8.16
CA MET A 98 6.39 0.78 -9.24
C MET A 98 7.01 2.08 -8.72
N SER A 99 6.50 2.61 -7.60
CA SER A 99 7.10 3.79 -6.94
C SER A 99 8.50 3.48 -6.39
N ILE A 100 8.71 2.30 -5.82
CA ILE A 100 10.03 1.84 -5.34
C ILE A 100 11.00 1.69 -6.53
N VAL A 101 10.58 1.01 -7.60
CA VAL A 101 11.41 0.80 -8.80
C VAL A 101 11.76 2.13 -9.47
N GLY A 102 10.78 3.02 -9.65
CA GLY A 102 11.00 4.35 -10.24
C GLY A 102 11.96 5.20 -9.41
N LEU A 103 11.84 5.16 -8.08
CA LEU A 103 12.77 5.85 -7.18
C LEU A 103 14.17 5.23 -7.23
N GLY A 104 14.26 3.91 -7.28
CA GLY A 104 15.53 3.17 -7.43
C GLY A 104 16.26 3.57 -8.71
N TRP A 105 15.55 3.64 -9.83
CA TRP A 105 16.11 4.12 -11.09
C TRP A 105 16.55 5.59 -11.00
N GLY A 106 15.70 6.48 -10.48
CA GLY A 106 16.05 7.90 -10.31
C GLY A 106 17.25 8.15 -9.40
N ARG A 107 17.53 7.27 -8.44
CA ARG A 107 18.75 7.31 -7.62
C ARG A 107 19.99 6.81 -8.37
N ALA A 108 19.87 5.72 -9.12
CA ALA A 108 20.97 5.13 -9.88
C ALA A 108 21.45 6.00 -11.04
N THR A 109 20.55 6.73 -11.70
CA THR A 109 20.95 7.65 -12.79
C THR A 109 21.73 8.86 -12.28
N ARG A 110 21.53 9.27 -11.02
CA ARG A 110 22.25 10.43 -10.44
C ARG A 110 23.69 10.13 -10.02
N THR A 111 24.08 8.85 -9.93
CA THR A 111 25.47 8.44 -9.65
C THR A 111 26.33 8.31 -10.90
N VAL A 112 25.77 8.55 -12.10
CA VAL A 112 26.58 8.66 -13.33
C VAL A 112 27.16 10.06 -13.39
N THR A 113 28.22 10.29 -12.61
CA THR A 113 29.14 11.40 -12.90
C THR A 113 29.79 11.07 -14.24
N VAL A 114 29.35 11.72 -15.32
CA VAL A 114 30.06 11.68 -16.60
C VAL A 114 31.44 12.28 -16.32
N ARG A 115 32.42 11.39 -16.17
CA ARG A 115 33.83 11.75 -16.03
C ARG A 115 34.26 12.31 -17.38
N GLN A 116 34.35 13.63 -17.47
CA GLN A 116 35.25 14.29 -18.42
C GLN A 116 36.68 14.20 -17.87
#